data_AF-A0A2J0LCT9-F1
#
_entry.id   AF-A0A2J0LCT9-F1
#
_cell.length_a   1.000
_cell.length_b   1.000
_cell.length_c   1.000
_cell.angle_alpha   90.00
_cell.angle_beta   90.00
_cell.angle_gamma   90.00
#
_symmetry.space_group_name_H-M   'P 1'
#
loop_
_entity.id
_entity.type
_entity.pdbx_description
1 polymer ?
#
loop_
_entity_poly.entity_id
_entity_poly.type
_entity_poly.pdbx_seq_one_letter_code
_entity_poly.pdbx_strand_id
1 'polypeptide(L)'
;MDFQRQLQLQSLTSSAFLFGPRMTGKTFLLHQLKVDLFIDLLDPEIELEFRSSPRRFWEQLSVLKNKSLVIVDEIQKIPVLLDYVQKGIEDKQLRFILSGSSTRKLRRGGANLLGGRALDLRLHPLTSSELGKHFQLDRILKFGSLPRITQ
;
A
#
# COMPACT_ATOMS: atom_id res chain seq x y z
N MET A 1 21.04 -0.59 -7.70
CA MET A 1 20.36 -0.99 -8.95
C MET A 1 18.87 -0.94 -8.71
N ASP A 2 18.13 -0.27 -9.57
CA ASP A 2 16.66 -0.24 -9.52
C ASP A 2 16.11 -1.36 -10.40
N PHE A 3 15.29 -2.24 -9.83
CA PHE A 3 14.65 -3.33 -10.56
C PHE A 3 13.23 -2.92 -10.96
N GLN A 4 12.89 -3.08 -12.23
CA GLN A 4 11.53 -2.84 -12.71
C GLN A 4 10.60 -3.93 -12.19
N ARG A 5 9.53 -3.52 -11.50
CA ARG A 5 8.51 -4.44 -11.01
C ARG A 5 7.55 -4.87 -12.10
N GLN A 6 7.14 -6.14 -12.07
CA GLN A 6 6.08 -6.63 -12.95
C GLN A 6 4.71 -6.07 -12.55
N LEU A 7 4.52 -5.78 -11.26
CA LEU A 7 3.28 -5.19 -10.75
C LEU A 7 3.17 -3.72 -11.18
N GLN A 8 2.22 -3.42 -12.06
CA GLN A 8 1.98 -2.07 -12.59
C GLN A 8 0.83 -1.39 -11.82
N LEU A 9 1.17 -0.58 -10.82
CA LEU A 9 0.16 0.14 -10.03
C LEU A 9 -0.45 1.34 -10.77
N GLN A 10 0.27 1.91 -11.73
CA GLN A 10 -0.17 3.10 -12.47
C GLN A 10 -1.38 2.84 -13.38
N SER A 11 -1.57 1.60 -13.83
CA SER A 11 -2.67 1.22 -14.71
C SER A 11 -3.97 0.87 -13.95
N LEU A 12 -3.96 0.93 -12.61
CA LEU A 12 -5.12 0.58 -11.81
C LEU A 12 -6.24 1.61 -11.94
N THR A 13 -7.42 1.15 -12.34
CA THR A 13 -8.64 1.97 -12.45
C THR A 13 -9.53 1.89 -11.20
N SER A 14 -9.33 0.87 -10.36
CA SER A 14 -10.05 0.65 -9.11
C SER A 14 -9.15 0.83 -7.89
N SER A 15 -9.76 0.91 -6.70
CA SER A 15 -9.01 0.84 -5.44
C SER A 15 -8.31 -0.52 -5.29
N ALA A 16 -7.20 -0.55 -4.57
CA ALA A 16 -6.42 -1.75 -4.33
C ALA A 16 -5.77 -1.74 -2.95
N PHE A 17 -5.64 -2.91 -2.36
CA PHE A 17 -4.69 -3.18 -1.32
C PHE A 17 -3.38 -3.70 -1.92
N LEU A 18 -2.26 -3.17 -1.45
CA LEU A 18 -0.92 -3.66 -1.77
C LEU A 18 -0.31 -4.30 -0.53
N PHE A 19 -0.38 -5.62 -0.45
CA PHE A 19 0.22 -6.39 0.63
C PHE A 19 1.59 -6.93 0.26
N GLY A 20 2.43 -7.14 1.25
CA GLY A 20 3.70 -7.84 1.03
C GLY A 20 4.60 -7.81 2.25
N PRO A 21 5.56 -8.74 2.36
CA PRO A 21 6.54 -8.73 3.45
C PRO A 21 7.26 -7.39 3.59
N ARG A 22 7.88 -7.15 4.75
CA ARG A 22 8.80 -6.01 4.91
C ARG A 22 9.96 -6.14 3.92
N MET A 23 10.54 -5.00 3.54
CA MET A 23 11.72 -4.92 2.65
C MET A 23 11.50 -5.38 1.20
N THR A 24 10.26 -5.65 0.78
CA THR A 24 9.94 -5.91 -0.64
C THR A 24 9.82 -4.66 -1.50
N GLY A 25 10.01 -3.45 -0.93
CA GLY A 25 10.00 -2.19 -1.71
C GLY A 25 8.62 -1.61 -2.00
N LYS A 26 7.60 -1.93 -1.19
CA LYS A 26 6.23 -1.36 -1.34
C LYS A 26 6.23 0.17 -1.31
N THR A 27 6.75 0.77 -0.25
CA THR A 27 6.80 2.23 -0.09
C THR A 27 7.55 2.90 -1.24
N PHE A 28 8.67 2.31 -1.70
CA PHE A 28 9.38 2.78 -2.89
C PHE A 28 8.50 2.79 -4.14
N LEU A 29 7.76 1.72 -4.41
CA LEU A 29 6.85 1.62 -5.55
C LEU A 29 5.68 2.63 -5.44
N LEU A 30 5.18 2.87 -4.22
CA LEU A 30 4.11 3.83 -3.97
C LEU A 30 4.55 5.28 -4.21
N HIS A 31 5.76 5.65 -3.81
CA HIS A 31 6.30 6.99 -4.04
C HIS A 31 6.55 7.31 -5.52
N GLN A 32 6.60 6.31 -6.40
CA GLN A 32 6.70 6.52 -7.85
C GLN A 32 5.36 6.92 -8.48
N LEU A 33 4.25 6.85 -7.74
CA LEU A 33 2.93 7.20 -8.24
C LEU A 33 2.64 8.69 -8.06
N LYS A 34 2.08 9.31 -9.10
CA LYS A 34 1.50 10.65 -8.97
C LYS A 34 0.13 10.51 -8.32
N VAL A 35 -0.02 11.10 -7.13
CA VAL A 35 -1.24 11.00 -6.32
C VAL A 35 -1.66 12.39 -5.83
N ASP A 36 -2.95 12.53 -5.51
CA ASP A 36 -3.51 13.76 -4.95
C ASP A 36 -3.26 13.87 -3.45
N LEU A 37 -3.17 12.73 -2.76
CA LEU A 37 -2.89 12.66 -1.33
C LEU A 37 -2.08 11.39 -1.01
N PHE A 38 -1.02 11.56 -0.24
CA PHE A 38 -0.21 10.47 0.28
C PHE A 38 -0.17 10.57 1.80
N ILE A 39 -0.57 9.51 2.48
CA ILE A 39 -0.58 9.42 3.94
C ILE A 39 0.35 8.29 4.35
N ASP A 40 1.40 8.61 5.10
CA ASP A 40 2.30 7.62 5.67
C ASP A 40 1.98 7.40 7.16
N LEU A 41 1.38 6.26 7.51
CA LEU A 41 1.10 5.92 8.91
C LEU A 41 2.31 5.32 9.65
N LEU A 42 3.49 5.29 9.01
CA LEU A 42 4.75 5.08 9.72
C LEU A 42 5.25 6.35 10.40
N ASP A 43 4.85 7.53 9.90
CA ASP A 43 5.13 8.79 10.56
C ASP A 43 4.38 8.82 11.91
N PRO A 44 5.10 8.92 13.06
CA PRO A 44 4.48 8.90 14.38
C PRO A 44 3.52 10.07 14.62
N GLU A 45 3.76 11.24 14.02
CA GLU A 45 2.91 12.41 14.20
C GLU A 45 1.57 12.22 13.48
N ILE A 46 1.63 11.77 12.23
CA ILE A 46 0.43 11.44 11.42
C ILE A 46 -0.33 10.27 12.05
N GLU A 47 0.38 9.23 12.51
CA GLU A 47 -0.24 8.08 13.17
C GLU A 47 -0.99 8.54 14.45
N LEU A 48 -0.35 9.34 15.30
CA LEU A 48 -0.94 9.82 16.54
C LEU A 48 -2.15 10.74 16.28
N GLU A 49 -2.04 11.63 15.30
CA GLU A 49 -3.10 12.53 14.89
C GLU A 49 -4.37 11.76 14.49
N PHE A 50 -4.25 10.84 13.54
CA PHE A 50 -5.40 10.09 13.03
C PHE A 50 -5.89 9.03 14.01
N ARG A 51 -5.03 8.52 14.89
CA ARG A 51 -5.46 7.62 15.97
C ARG A 51 -6.30 8.35 17.01
N SER A 52 -5.91 9.58 17.34
CA SER A 52 -6.63 10.40 18.34
C SER A 52 -7.90 11.02 17.78
N SER A 53 -7.88 11.41 16.50
CA SER A 53 -9.05 11.94 15.80
C SER A 53 -9.17 11.38 14.38
N PRO A 54 -9.77 10.17 14.22
CA PRO A 54 -10.00 9.57 12.91
C PRO A 54 -10.80 10.46 11.94
N ARG A 55 -11.62 11.38 12.47
CA ARG A 55 -12.39 12.34 11.66
C ARG A 55 -11.49 13.27 10.83
N ARG A 56 -10.29 13.61 11.31
CA ARG A 56 -9.35 14.46 10.54
C ARG A 56 -8.94 13.84 9.21
N PHE A 57 -8.85 12.51 9.17
CA PHE A 57 -8.63 11.79 7.92
C PHE A 57 -9.75 12.07 6.92
N TRP A 58 -11.01 12.04 7.37
CA TRP A 58 -12.15 12.39 6.51
C TRP A 58 -12.12 13.85 6.05
N GLU A 59 -11.74 14.78 6.92
CA GLU A 59 -11.64 16.19 6.58
C GLU A 59 -10.67 16.39 5.40
N GLN A 60 -9.52 15.72 5.41
CA GLN A 60 -8.58 15.72 4.30
C GLN A 60 -9.16 15.10 3.02
N LEU A 61 -9.86 13.96 3.12
CA LEU A 61 -10.50 13.32 1.96
C LEU A 61 -11.64 14.16 1.37
N SER A 62 -12.37 14.88 2.23
CA SER A 62 -13.60 15.58 1.86
C SER A 62 -13.36 16.77 0.93
N VAL A 63 -12.15 17.34 0.93
CA VAL A 63 -11.78 18.46 0.06
C VAL A 63 -11.21 18.02 -1.29
N LEU A 64 -10.92 16.72 -1.46
CA LEU A 64 -10.41 16.18 -2.72
C LEU A 64 -11.48 16.19 -3.82
N LYS A 65 -11.01 16.25 -5.06
CA LYS A 65 -11.87 16.15 -6.25
C LYS A 65 -12.28 14.70 -6.47
N ASN A 66 -13.40 14.50 -7.17
CA ASN A 66 -13.82 13.14 -7.54
C ASN A 66 -12.74 12.48 -8.39
N LYS A 67 -12.57 11.16 -8.24
CA LYS A 67 -11.55 10.33 -8.90
C LYS A 67 -10.09 10.60 -8.51
N SER A 68 -9.85 11.49 -7.54
CA SER A 68 -8.53 11.66 -6.94
C SER A 68 -8.00 10.34 -6.40
N LEU A 69 -6.69 10.13 -6.56
CA LEU A 69 -5.96 8.96 -6.10
C LEU A 69 -5.32 9.26 -4.74
N VAL A 70 -5.63 8.43 -3.76
CA VAL A 70 -5.12 8.53 -2.39
C VAL A 70 -4.30 7.29 -2.07
N ILE A 71 -3.10 7.49 -1.54
CA ILE A 71 -2.30 6.41 -0.96
C ILE A 71 -2.37 6.51 0.56
N VAL A 72 -2.61 5.37 1.21
CA VAL A 72 -2.43 5.24 2.66
C VAL A 72 -1.46 4.09 2.91
N ASP A 73 -0.24 4.43 3.30
CA ASP A 73 0.78 3.44 3.63
C ASP A 73 0.55 2.89 5.05
N GLU A 74 0.80 1.59 5.22
CA GLU A 74 0.65 0.85 6.47
C GLU A 74 -0.74 0.98 7.16
N ILE A 75 -1.83 0.89 6.41
CA ILE A 75 -3.24 1.01 6.89
C ILE A 75 -3.56 0.13 8.12
N GLN A 76 -2.85 -0.99 8.30
CA GLN A 76 -2.98 -1.84 9.49
C GLN A 76 -2.63 -1.15 10.82
N LYS A 77 -1.95 0.00 10.79
CA LYS A 77 -1.68 0.80 12.00
C LYS A 77 -2.97 1.34 12.60
N ILE A 78 -3.91 1.78 11.75
CA ILE A 78 -5.18 2.38 12.17
C ILE A 78 -6.33 1.78 11.34
N PRO A 79 -6.72 0.52 11.59
CA PRO A 79 -7.73 -0.17 10.77
C PRO A 79 -9.09 0.53 10.71
N VAL A 80 -9.46 1.33 11.72
CA VAL A 80 -10.71 2.10 11.76
C VAL A 80 -10.80 3.13 10.62
N LEU A 81 -9.68 3.54 10.03
CA LEU A 81 -9.71 4.43 8.86
C LEU A 81 -10.35 3.78 7.63
N LEU A 82 -10.49 2.45 7.59
CA LEU A 82 -11.15 1.75 6.49
C LEU A 82 -12.63 2.14 6.32
N ASP A 83 -13.32 2.54 7.39
CA ASP A 83 -14.70 3.02 7.30
C ASP A 83 -14.76 4.34 6.51
N TYR A 84 -13.81 5.24 6.73
CA TYR A 84 -13.68 6.48 5.97
C TYR A 84 -13.18 6.25 4.55
N VAL A 85 -12.31 5.26 4.34
CA VAL A 85 -11.92 4.86 2.99
C VAL A 85 -13.14 4.36 2.21
N GLN A 86 -13.96 3.49 2.81
CA GLN A 86 -15.20 3.03 2.19
C GLN A 86 -16.12 4.21 1.86
N LYS A 87 -16.34 5.12 2.81
CA LYS A 87 -17.10 6.35 2.59
C LYS A 87 -16.54 7.19 1.44
N GLY A 88 -15.21 7.30 1.32
CA GLY A 88 -14.56 8.04 0.25
C GLY A 88 -14.74 7.40 -1.13
N ILE A 89 -14.73 6.07 -1.19
CA ILE A 89 -15.02 5.32 -2.43
C ILE A 89 -16.48 5.55 -2.85
N GLU A 90 -17.42 5.42 -1.91
CA GLU A 90 -18.86 5.44 -2.18
C GLU A 90 -19.37 6.87 -2.45
N ASP A 91 -19.08 7.82 -1.57
CA ASP A 91 -19.66 9.16 -1.63
C ASP A 91 -18.92 10.09 -2.61
N LYS A 92 -17.61 9.87 -2.78
CA LYS A 92 -16.72 10.79 -3.51
C LYS A 92 -16.01 10.16 -4.71
N GLN A 93 -16.23 8.88 -4.98
CA GLN A 93 -15.56 8.17 -6.06
C GLN A 93 -14.03 8.29 -6.00
N LEU A 94 -13.47 8.37 -4.79
CA LEU A 94 -12.03 8.40 -4.59
C LEU A 94 -11.45 7.01 -4.87
N ARG A 95 -10.24 6.98 -5.41
CA ARG A 95 -9.49 5.74 -5.62
C ARG A 95 -8.41 5.63 -4.55
N PHE A 96 -8.29 4.45 -3.96
CA PHE A 96 -7.32 4.22 -2.90
C PHE A 96 -6.31 3.15 -3.27
N ILE A 97 -5.04 3.39 -2.95
CA ILE A 97 -4.04 2.34 -2.83
C ILE A 97 -3.64 2.25 -1.36
N LEU A 98 -4.02 1.15 -0.73
CA LEU A 98 -3.83 0.90 0.69
C LEU A 98 -2.71 -0.11 0.87
N SER A 99 -1.63 0.26 1.55
CA SER A 99 -0.49 -0.64 1.71
C SER A 99 -0.48 -1.30 3.09
N GLY A 100 0.08 -2.51 3.14
CA GLY A 100 0.32 -3.17 4.42
C GLY A 100 1.28 -4.34 4.38
N SER A 101 1.84 -4.66 5.55
CA SER A 101 2.77 -5.79 5.69
C SER A 101 2.08 -7.16 5.68
N SER A 102 0.80 -7.22 6.07
CA SER A 102 0.06 -8.47 6.16
C SER A 102 -1.46 -8.26 6.23
N THR A 103 -2.21 -8.97 5.38
CA THR A 103 -3.67 -9.08 5.46
C THR A 103 -4.17 -9.59 6.81
N ARG A 104 -3.40 -10.48 7.46
CA ARG A 104 -3.78 -11.10 8.74
C ARG A 104 -3.85 -10.08 9.87
N LYS A 105 -2.92 -9.12 9.92
CA LYS A 105 -2.94 -8.05 10.94
C LYS A 105 -4.17 -7.17 10.81
N LEU A 106 -4.54 -6.85 9.57
CA LEU A 106 -5.72 -6.03 9.28
C LEU A 106 -7.01 -6.76 9.68
N ARG A 107 -7.15 -8.05 9.31
CA ARG A 107 -8.32 -8.88 9.68
C ARG A 107 -8.43 -9.13 11.18
N ARG A 108 -7.32 -9.28 11.91
CA ARG A 108 -7.33 -9.43 13.37
C ARG A 108 -7.90 -8.20 14.09
N GLY A 109 -7.82 -7.02 13.48
CA GLY A 109 -8.41 -5.79 14.02
C GLY A 109 -9.93 -5.69 13.83
N GLY A 110 -10.61 -6.75 13.38
CA GLY A 110 -12.06 -6.75 13.12
C GLY A 110 -12.47 -6.06 11.82
N ALA A 111 -11.51 -5.52 11.05
CA ALA A 111 -11.80 -4.85 9.81
C ALA A 111 -12.18 -5.85 8.70
N ASN A 112 -13.37 -5.67 8.14
CA ASN A 112 -13.75 -6.34 6.91
C ASN A 112 -13.00 -5.66 5.74
N LEU A 113 -12.37 -6.45 4.86
CA LEU A 113 -11.52 -5.92 3.77
C LEU A 113 -12.36 -5.29 2.67
N LEU A 114 -12.87 -4.08 2.93
CA LEU A 114 -13.70 -3.25 2.03
C LEU A 114 -14.74 -4.04 1.21
N GLY A 115 -15.24 -5.19 1.69
CA GLY A 115 -16.23 -6.02 1.01
C GLY A 115 -15.97 -6.32 -0.47
N GLY A 116 -14.71 -6.40 -0.91
CA GLY A 116 -14.36 -6.61 -2.34
C GLY A 116 -14.30 -5.34 -3.20
N ARG A 117 -14.50 -4.15 -2.63
CA ARG A 117 -14.37 -2.84 -3.31
C ARG A 117 -12.92 -2.47 -3.66
N ALA A 118 -11.95 -3.26 -3.22
CA ALA A 118 -10.54 -3.07 -3.51
C ALA A 118 -9.89 -4.40 -3.91
N LEU A 119 -9.04 -4.37 -4.94
CA LEU A 119 -8.26 -5.52 -5.39
C LEU A 119 -7.25 -5.95 -4.31
N ASP A 120 -7.02 -7.25 -4.10
CA ASP A 120 -5.95 -7.75 -3.22
C ASP A 120 -4.69 -8.02 -4.06
N LEU A 121 -3.77 -7.06 -4.08
CA LEU A 121 -2.49 -7.16 -4.79
C LEU A 121 -1.37 -7.55 -3.82
N ARG A 122 -0.41 -8.32 -4.31
CA ARG A 122 0.73 -8.80 -3.51
C ARG A 122 2.06 -8.46 -4.16
N LEU A 123 2.92 -7.79 -3.40
CA LEU A 123 4.30 -7.53 -3.75
C LEU A 123 5.23 -8.50 -3.02
N HIS A 124 5.84 -9.38 -3.80
CA HIS A 124 6.77 -10.40 -3.34
C HIS A 124 8.23 -9.89 -3.40
N PRO A 125 9.20 -10.63 -2.81
CA PRO A 125 10.61 -10.47 -3.15
C PRO A 125 10.84 -10.54 -4.67
N LEU A 126 11.99 -10.06 -5.13
CA LEU A 126 12.27 -10.01 -6.57
C LEU A 126 12.20 -11.42 -7.17
N THR A 127 11.50 -11.55 -8.29
CA THR A 127 11.43 -12.82 -9.03
C THR A 127 12.70 -13.01 -9.88
N SER A 128 12.94 -14.23 -10.36
CA SER A 128 14.02 -14.49 -11.32
C SER A 128 13.88 -13.65 -12.58
N SER A 129 12.64 -13.45 -13.07
CA SER A 129 12.35 -12.59 -14.22
C SER A 129 12.64 -11.11 -13.94
N GLU A 130 12.36 -10.61 -12.73
CA GLU A 130 12.68 -9.24 -12.33
C GLU A 130 14.19 -9.02 -12.14
N LEU A 131 14.92 -10.05 -11.69
CA LEU A 131 16.38 -10.01 -11.54
C LEU A 131 17.10 -10.11 -12.89
N GLY A 132 16.54 -10.84 -13.85
CA GLY A 132 17.11 -11.02 -15.18
C GLY A 132 18.57 -11.46 -15.13
N LYS A 133 19.47 -10.64 -15.68
CA LYS A 133 20.92 -10.91 -15.69
C LYS A 133 21.57 -10.94 -14.30
N HIS A 134 20.90 -10.40 -13.28
CA HIS A 134 21.39 -10.38 -11.89
C HIS A 134 20.94 -11.60 -11.07
N PHE A 135 20.21 -12.54 -11.70
CA PHE A 135 19.79 -13.76 -11.02
C PHE A 135 20.99 -14.68 -10.77
N GLN A 136 21.26 -14.99 -9.49
CA GLN A 136 22.28 -15.94 -9.06
C GLN A 136 21.67 -16.92 -8.07
N LEU A 137 21.48 -18.18 -8.50
CA LEU A 137 20.77 -19.20 -7.73
C LEU A 137 21.38 -19.42 -6.34
N ASP A 138 22.70 -19.61 -6.26
CA ASP A 138 23.39 -19.88 -4.99
C ASP A 138 23.26 -18.74 -3.98
N ARG A 139 23.27 -17.50 -4.46
CA ARG A 139 23.07 -16.32 -3.61
C ARG A 139 21.63 -16.26 -3.10
N ILE A 140 20.65 -16.51 -3.96
CA ILE A 140 19.24 -16.44 -3.60
C ILE A 140 18.84 -17.56 -2.65
N LEU A 141 19.40 -18.77 -2.80
CA LEU A 141 19.17 -19.86 -1.85
C LEU A 141 19.74 -19.55 -0.45
N LYS A 142 20.86 -18.83 -0.38
CA LYS A 142 21.52 -18.46 0.89
C LYS A 142 20.89 -17.25 1.57
N PHE A 143 20.47 -16.25 0.81
CA PHE A 143 20.12 -14.92 1.33
C PHE A 143 18.74 -14.42 0.91
N GLY A 144 18.05 -15.13 0.03
CA GLY A 144 16.78 -14.71 -0.57
C GLY A 144 16.94 -13.66 -1.68
N SER A 145 15.81 -13.16 -2.18
CA SER A 145 15.74 -12.18 -3.28
C SER A 145 15.13 -10.84 -2.86
N LEU A 146 15.29 -10.46 -1.59
CA LEU A 146 14.85 -9.13 -1.13
C LEU A 146 15.70 -8.04 -1.78
N PRO A 147 15.09 -6.97 -2.34
CA PRO A 147 15.80 -5.91 -3.06
C PRO A 147 17.02 -5.33 -2.34
N ARG A 148 16.95 -5.15 -1.01
CA ARG A 148 18.05 -4.61 -0.20
C ARG A 148 19.21 -5.59 0.00
N ILE A 149 18.96 -6.90 -0.08
CA ILE A 149 19.95 -7.96 0.16
C ILE A 149 20.66 -8.33 -1.15
N THR A 150 19.99 -8.16 -2.29
CA THR A 150 20.54 -8.41 -3.64
C THR A 150 21.45 -7.30 -4.18
N GLN A 151 21.73 -6.25 -3.42
CA GLN A 151 22.70 -5.20 -3.80
C GLN A 151 24.14 -5.67 -3.67
#